data_AF-A0A5E4R950-F1
#
_entry.id   AF-A0A5E4R950-F1
#
_cell.length_a   1.000
_cell.length_b   1.000
_cell.length_c   1.000
_cell.angle_alpha   90.00
_cell.angle_beta   90.00
_cell.angle_gamma   90.00
#
_symmetry.space_group_name_H-M   'P 1'
#
loop_
_entity.id
_entity.type
_entity.pdbx_description
1 polymer ?
#
loop_
_entity_poly.entity_id
_entity_poly.type
_entity_poly.pdbx_seq_one_letter_code
_entity_poly.pdbx_strand_id
1 'polypeptide(L)'
;MTDTQDVAAISDKKELDDEALEKLAVEELMREAVQGAARAELVGPSGWVKTPQQKTNKRFLVNTIRHAVNSNNYYSTKNSHKPSNKSSKNERKPEPTIKKDRPKRRH
;
A
#
# COMPACT_ATOMS: atom_id res chain seq x y z
N MET A 1 -47.14 23.53 -25.14
CA MET A 1 -46.58 24.42 -24.11
C MET A 1 -47.10 23.92 -22.78
N THR A 2 -46.23 23.32 -21.97
CA THR A 2 -46.54 22.97 -20.58
C THR A 2 -45.31 23.30 -19.77
N ASP A 3 -45.57 24.03 -18.70
CA ASP A 3 -44.64 24.90 -18.01
C ASP A 3 -43.68 24.16 -17.08
N THR A 4 -42.56 24.83 -16.88
CA THR A 4 -41.40 24.50 -16.06
C THR A 4 -41.80 24.16 -14.61
N GLN A 5 -41.63 22.91 -14.19
CA GLN A 5 -41.72 22.53 -12.78
C GLN A 5 -40.53 21.67 -12.36
N ASP A 6 -39.34 22.28 -12.25
CA ASP A 6 -38.15 21.63 -11.67
C ASP A 6 -37.28 22.62 -10.88
N VAL A 7 -37.86 23.62 -10.20
CA VAL A 7 -37.10 24.62 -9.40
C VAL A 7 -37.20 24.38 -7.89
N ALA A 8 -37.95 23.37 -7.44
CA ALA A 8 -38.25 23.13 -6.03
C ALA A 8 -37.16 22.34 -5.26
N ALA A 9 -35.90 22.44 -5.66
CA ALA A 9 -34.78 21.81 -4.95
C ALA A 9 -33.56 22.73 -4.77
N ILE A 10 -33.76 24.05 -4.85
CA ILE A 10 -32.71 25.02 -4.52
C ILE A 10 -32.81 25.35 -3.03
N SER A 11 -32.10 24.51 -2.28
CA SER A 11 -31.33 24.89 -1.09
C SER A 11 -32.03 25.69 0.01
N ASP A 12 -32.56 24.97 1.00
CA ASP A 12 -32.53 25.42 2.39
C ASP A 12 -31.07 25.41 2.90
N LYS A 13 -30.21 26.25 2.31
CA LYS A 13 -28.98 26.68 2.98
C LYS A 13 -29.42 27.69 4.02
N LYS A 14 -29.77 27.19 5.21
CA LYS A 14 -29.77 28.03 6.40
C LYS A 14 -28.33 28.47 6.59
N GLU A 15 -28.01 29.68 6.14
CA GLU A 15 -26.71 30.29 6.39
C GLU A 15 -26.49 30.23 7.90
N LEU A 16 -25.48 29.46 8.32
CA LEU A 16 -25.00 29.48 9.68
C LEU A 16 -24.41 30.87 9.89
N ASP A 17 -24.74 31.49 11.01
CA ASP A 17 -24.15 32.76 11.44
C ASP A 17 -22.62 32.68 11.31
N ASP A 18 -21.99 33.76 10.85
CA ASP A 18 -20.56 33.79 10.52
C ASP A 18 -19.71 33.34 11.72
N GLU A 19 -20.14 33.69 12.94
CA GLU A 19 -19.49 33.28 14.19
C GLU A 19 -19.58 31.74 14.42
N ALA A 20 -20.69 31.12 14.03
CA ALA A 20 -20.84 29.67 14.12
C ALA A 20 -19.97 28.96 13.07
N LEU A 21 -19.83 29.55 11.89
CA LEU A 21 -18.97 29.03 10.82
C LEU A 21 -17.49 29.06 11.23
N GLU A 22 -17.05 30.15 11.88
CA GLU A 22 -15.69 30.29 12.40
C GLU A 22 -15.38 29.25 13.48
N LYS A 23 -16.30 29.02 14.42
CA LYS A 23 -16.14 27.99 15.47
C LYS A 23 -15.95 26.59 14.87
N LEU A 24 -16.76 26.24 13.87
CA LEU A 24 -16.65 24.97 13.17
C LEU A 24 -15.32 24.85 12.41
N ALA A 25 -14.87 25.93 11.77
CA ALA A 25 -13.59 25.95 11.07
C ALA A 25 -12.41 25.73 12.03
N VAL A 26 -12.41 26.40 13.19
CA VAL A 26 -11.37 26.23 14.22
C VAL A 26 -11.36 24.79 14.76
N GLU A 27 -12.54 24.22 15.02
CA GLU A 27 -12.64 22.83 15.47
C GLU A 27 -12.05 21.86 14.46
N GLU A 28 -12.35 22.04 13.17
CA GLU A 28 -11.85 21.16 12.11
C GLU A 28 -10.33 21.28 11.94
N LEU A 29 -9.75 22.48 12.04
CA LEU A 29 -8.30 22.69 12.06
C LEU A 29 -7.62 21.92 13.21
N MET A 30 -8.21 21.96 14.41
CA MET A 30 -7.67 21.22 15.56
C MET A 30 -7.75 19.70 15.34
N ARG A 31 -8.85 19.21 14.77
CA ARG A 31 -8.99 17.78 14.44
C ARG A 31 -7.98 17.33 13.40
N GLU A 32 -7.79 18.11 12.34
CA GLU A 32 -6.81 17.79 11.30
C GLU A 32 -5.38 17.81 11.86
N ALA A 33 -5.05 18.76 12.74
CA ALA A 33 -3.75 18.80 13.41
C ALA A 33 -3.48 17.53 14.24
N VAL A 34 -4.48 17.05 15.00
CA VAL A 34 -4.38 15.81 15.77
C VAL A 34 -4.18 14.60 14.86
N GLN A 35 -4.95 14.51 13.76
CA GLN A 35 -4.78 13.43 12.78
C GLN A 35 -3.41 13.47 12.08
N GLY A 36 -2.93 14.68 11.77
CA GLY A 36 -1.62 14.92 11.19
C GLY A 36 -0.49 14.47 12.11
N ALA A 37 -0.60 14.74 13.41
CA ALA A 37 0.34 14.28 14.42
C ALA A 37 0.38 12.75 14.50
N ALA A 38 -0.77 12.08 14.57
CA ALA A 38 -0.84 10.62 14.59
C ALA A 38 -0.26 9.98 13.31
N ARG A 39 -0.50 10.59 12.14
CA ARG A 39 0.10 10.13 10.88
C ARG A 39 1.62 10.32 10.86
N ALA A 40 2.12 11.43 11.40
CA ALA A 40 3.54 11.70 11.50
C ALA A 40 4.24 10.72 12.46
N GLU A 41 3.59 10.30 13.54
CA GLU A 41 4.12 9.26 14.43
C GLU A 41 4.23 7.91 13.71
N LEU A 42 3.21 7.53 12.93
CA LEU A 42 3.16 6.23 12.25
C LEU A 42 4.09 6.13 11.02
N VAL A 43 4.08 7.14 10.16
CA VAL A 43 4.77 7.10 8.84
C VAL A 43 6.00 8.02 8.80
N GLY A 44 6.13 8.94 9.75
CA GLY A 44 7.18 9.96 9.74
C GLY A 44 7.04 10.97 8.60
N PRO A 45 8.11 11.74 8.32
CA PRO A 45 8.14 12.75 7.24
C PRO A 45 7.78 12.17 5.86
N SER A 46 8.05 10.88 5.65
CA SER A 46 7.76 10.19 4.39
C SER A 46 6.25 10.03 4.10
N GLY A 47 5.40 10.13 5.13
CA GLY A 47 3.95 9.96 4.99
C GLY A 47 3.23 11.08 4.25
N TRP A 48 3.91 12.21 4.05
CA TRP A 48 3.40 13.39 3.32
C TRP A 48 3.82 13.39 1.84
N VAL A 49 4.87 12.64 1.50
CA VAL A 49 5.37 12.55 0.13
C VAL A 49 4.68 11.39 -0.59
N LYS A 50 4.04 11.66 -1.73
CA LYS A 50 3.51 10.58 -2.58
C LYS A 50 4.68 9.74 -3.08
N THR A 51 4.64 8.43 -2.84
CA THR A 51 5.67 7.52 -3.34
C THR A 51 5.78 7.64 -4.86
N PRO A 52 6.99 7.82 -5.42
CA PRO A 52 7.17 7.93 -6.88
C PRO A 52 6.86 6.63 -7.62
N GLN A 53 6.71 5.50 -6.90
CA GLN A 53 6.30 4.23 -7.49
C GLN A 53 4.84 4.25 -7.94
N GLN A 54 4.60 3.66 -9.11
CA GLN A 54 3.27 3.40 -9.66
C GLN A 54 2.39 2.63 -8.65
N LYS A 55 1.06 2.78 -8.75
CA LYS A 55 0.11 2.06 -7.89
C LYS A 55 0.30 0.55 -8.04
N THR A 56 1.02 -0.07 -7.10
CA THR A 56 1.21 -1.52 -7.07
C THR A 56 0.03 -2.21 -6.38
N ASN A 57 -0.29 -3.43 -6.79
CA ASN A 57 -1.27 -4.25 -6.08
C ASN A 57 -0.79 -4.54 -4.64
N LYS A 58 -1.54 -4.04 -3.64
CA LYS A 58 -1.20 -4.16 -2.21
C LYS A 58 -0.97 -5.62 -1.79
N ARG A 59 -1.79 -6.56 -2.29
CA ARG A 59 -1.65 -7.99 -1.94
C ARG A 59 -0.35 -8.57 -2.48
N PHE A 60 -0.02 -8.25 -3.73
CA PHE A 60 1.22 -8.69 -4.37
C PHE A 60 2.45 -8.15 -3.63
N LEU A 61 2.47 -6.85 -3.33
CA LEU A 61 3.60 -6.21 -2.65
C LEU A 61 3.85 -6.82 -1.27
N VAL A 62 2.79 -6.94 -0.45
CA VAL A 62 2.89 -7.50 0.89
C VAL A 62 3.39 -8.94 0.86
N ASN A 63 2.85 -9.78 -0.04
CA ASN A 63 3.31 -11.16 -0.17
C ASN A 63 4.78 -11.22 -0.63
N THR A 64 5.14 -10.39 -1.61
CA THR A 64 6.52 -10.31 -2.14
C THR A 64 7.51 -9.96 -1.04
N ILE A 65 7.22 -8.93 -0.23
CA ILE A 65 8.08 -8.52 0.89
C ILE A 65 8.20 -9.64 1.91
N ARG A 66 7.09 -10.27 2.33
CA ARG A 66 7.12 -11.39 3.30
C ARG A 66 8.01 -12.54 2.81
N HIS A 67 7.86 -12.94 1.54
CA HIS A 67 8.67 -14.03 0.98
C HIS A 67 10.13 -13.63 0.80
N ALA A 68 10.42 -12.38 0.41
CA ALA A 68 11.79 -11.89 0.31
C ALA A 68 12.50 -11.90 1.68
N VAL A 69 11.84 -11.42 2.75
CA VAL A 69 12.37 -11.44 4.11
C VAL A 69 12.61 -12.89 4.59
N ASN A 70 11.62 -13.77 4.41
CA ASN A 70 11.73 -15.17 4.84
C ASN A 70 12.83 -15.92 4.08
N SER A 71 12.96 -15.69 2.77
CA SER A 71 14.02 -16.32 1.98
C SER A 71 15.40 -15.82 2.39
N ASN A 72 15.56 -14.52 2.65
CA ASN A 72 16.82 -13.96 3.16
C ASN A 72 17.23 -14.60 4.50
N ASN A 73 16.29 -14.77 5.42
CA ASN A 73 16.54 -15.44 6.71
C ASN A 73 16.95 -16.93 6.53
N TYR A 74 16.34 -17.61 5.56
CA TYR A 74 16.72 -18.98 5.22
C TYR A 74 18.15 -19.06 4.65
N TYR A 75 18.52 -18.13 3.76
CA TYR A 75 19.88 -18.09 3.19
C TYR A 75 20.93 -17.66 4.21
N SER A 76 20.64 -16.71 5.10
CA SER A 76 21.58 -16.26 6.14
C SER A 76 21.87 -17.37 7.15
N THR A 77 20.84 -18.06 7.64
CA THR A 77 20.99 -19.20 8.56
C THR A 77 21.66 -20.40 7.91
N LYS A 78 21.41 -20.67 6.62
CA LYS A 78 22.07 -21.77 5.90
C LYS A 78 23.54 -21.47 5.57
N ASN A 79 23.90 -20.21 5.34
CA ASN A 79 25.30 -19.81 5.13
C ASN A 79 26.11 -19.81 6.43
N SER A 80 25.50 -19.49 7.58
CA SER A 80 26.20 -19.51 8.88
C SER A 80 26.53 -20.94 9.36
N HIS A 81 25.75 -21.94 8.95
CA HIS A 81 25.96 -23.35 9.29
C HIS A 81 26.79 -24.11 8.25
N LYS A 82 27.35 -23.44 7.24
CA LYS A 82 28.26 -24.09 6.30
C LYS A 82 29.65 -24.18 6.94
N PRO A 83 30.14 -25.37 7.32
CA PRO A 83 31.51 -25.50 7.80
C PRO A 83 32.45 -25.01 6.69
N SER A 84 33.40 -24.16 7.04
CA SER A 84 34.36 -23.50 6.14
C SER A 84 35.35 -24.45 5.43
N ASN A 85 35.06 -25.74 5.36
CA ASN A 85 35.96 -26.77 4.84
C ASN A 85 35.27 -27.68 3.83
N LYS A 86 35.25 -27.30 2.54
CA LYS A 86 35.51 -28.23 1.43
C LYS A 86 35.71 -27.49 0.10
N SER A 87 36.96 -27.57 -0.36
CA SER A 87 37.46 -27.58 -1.74
C SER A 87 36.48 -27.29 -2.89
N SER A 88 36.93 -26.39 -3.77
CA SER A 88 36.68 -26.33 -5.21
C SER A 88 36.11 -27.62 -5.84
N LYS A 89 34.81 -27.66 -6.08
CA LYS A 89 34.25 -28.42 -7.21
C LYS A 89 32.93 -27.80 -7.67
N ASN A 90 33.04 -27.13 -8.81
CA ASN A 90 32.03 -26.86 -9.82
C ASN A 90 30.64 -27.48 -9.56
N GLU A 91 29.73 -26.74 -8.91
CA GLU A 91 28.30 -27.09 -8.87
C GLU A 91 27.48 -25.94 -9.44
N ARG A 92 27.19 -26.04 -10.73
CA ARG A 92 26.16 -25.25 -11.41
C ARG A 92 24.84 -25.53 -10.68
N LYS A 93 24.27 -24.52 -10.02
CA LYS A 93 22.93 -24.57 -9.44
C LYS A 93 21.93 -24.93 -10.55
N PRO A 94 20.99 -25.87 -10.35
CA PRO A 94 19.89 -26.02 -11.30
C PRO A 94 18.98 -24.79 -11.18
N GLU A 95 18.77 -24.09 -12.29
CA GLU A 95 17.68 -23.11 -12.39
C GLU A 95 16.35 -23.77 -12.02
N PRO A 96 15.42 -23.07 -11.34
CA PRO A 96 14.08 -23.57 -11.15
C PRO A 96 13.36 -23.60 -12.50
N THR A 97 13.42 -24.73 -13.21
CA THR A 97 12.66 -24.92 -14.45
C THR A 97 11.17 -24.85 -14.11
N ILE A 98 10.51 -23.77 -14.50
CA ILE A 98 9.05 -23.65 -14.50
C ILE A 98 8.52 -24.77 -15.39
N LYS A 99 7.96 -25.82 -14.80
CA LYS A 99 7.34 -26.91 -15.55
C LYS A 99 6.14 -26.32 -16.30
N LYS A 100 6.26 -26.14 -17.62
CA LYS A 100 5.13 -25.82 -18.48
C LYS A 100 4.22 -27.04 -18.52
N ASP A 101 3.01 -26.91 -17.97
CA ASP A 101 1.96 -27.91 -18.13
C ASP A 101 1.67 -28.08 -19.63
N ARG A 102 1.91 -29.28 -20.15
CA ARG A 102 1.59 -29.65 -21.52
C ARG A 102 0.13 -30.13 -21.54
N PRO A 103 -0.78 -29.51 -22.31
CA PRO A 103 -2.15 -29.98 -22.37
C PRO A 103 -2.20 -31.35 -23.07
N LYS A 104 -2.82 -32.34 -22.41
CA LYS A 104 -3.11 -33.65 -22.99
C LYS A 104 -4.14 -33.48 -24.10
N ARG A 105 -3.73 -33.67 -25.35
CA ARG A 105 -4.66 -33.80 -26.47
C ARG A 105 -5.48 -35.08 -26.26
N ARG A 106 -6.80 -34.93 -26.12
CA ARG A 106 -7.74 -36.05 -26.16
C ARG A 106 -7.94 -36.43 -27.63
N HIS A 107 -7.74 -37.71 -27.95
CA HIS A 107 -8.15 -38.31 -29.22
C HIS A 107 -9.59 -38.81 -29.09
#